data_AF-A0A8J3V9Y3-F1
#
_entry.id   AF-A0A8J3V9Y3-F1
#
_cell.length_a   1.000
_cell.length_b   1.000
_cell.length_c   1.000
_cell.angle_alpha   90.00
_cell.angle_beta   90.00
_cell.angle_gamma   90.00
#
_symmetry.space_group_name_H-M   'P 1'
#
loop_
_entity.id
_entity.type
_entity.pdbx_description
1 polymer ?
#
loop_
_entity_poly.entity_id
_entity_poly.type
_entity_poly.pdbx_seq_one_letter_code
_entity_poly.pdbx_strand_id
1 'polypeptide(L)' 'MVGLNGYEVEAINLNGRQRLRVSRMVGGRRYFIAYCRTPAEVAAHVDLADLVEVTDFSAYRRL' A
#
# COMPACT_ATOMS: atom_id res chain seq x y z
N MET A 1 2.30 -1.45 3.03
CA MET A 1 2.24 -2.83 2.48
C MET A 1 2.52 -2.75 0.99
N VAL A 2 3.34 -3.65 0.46
CA VAL A 2 3.66 -3.72 -0.98
C VAL A 2 3.28 -5.11 -1.45
N GLY A 3 2.38 -5.19 -2.43
CA GLY A 3 1.92 -6.45 -2.96
C GLY A 3 2.69 -6.92 -4.19
N LEU A 4 2.56 -8.22 -4.48
CA LEU A 4 3.33 -8.95 -5.51
C LEU A 4 3.25 -8.30 -6.92
N ASN A 5 2.14 -7.61 -7.21
CA ASN A 5 1.84 -6.98 -8.50
C ASN A 5 2.19 -5.48 -8.58
N GLY A 6 3.03 -5.01 -7.65
CA GLY A 6 3.48 -3.62 -7.56
C GLY A 6 2.44 -2.67 -6.96
N TYR A 7 1.34 -3.20 -6.40
CA TYR A 7 0.40 -2.38 -5.64
C TYR A 7 0.96 -2.04 -4.28
N GLU A 8 0.72 -0.83 -3.82
CA GLU A 8 1.14 -0.35 -2.52
C GLU A 8 -0.06 0.23 -1.80
N VAL A 9 -0.22 -0.15 -0.53
CA VAL A 9 -1.27 0.37 0.36
C VAL A 9 -0.61 0.96 1.59
N GLU A 10 -0.93 2.23 1.86
CA GLU A 10 -0.36 3.02 2.94
C GLU A 10 -1.46 3.74 3.71
N ALA A 11 -1.40 3.73 5.05
CA ALA A 11 -2.25 4.56 5.88
C ALA A 11 -1.72 6.00 5.89
N ILE A 12 -2.58 6.95 5.51
CA ILE A 12 -2.24 8.38 5.45
C ILE A 12 -3.27 9.21 6.19
N ASN A 13 -2.87 10.41 6.62
CA ASN A 13 -3.81 11.45 7.03
C ASN A 13 -4.14 12.33 5.82
N LEU A 14 -5.41 12.34 5.41
CA LEU A 14 -5.91 13.19 4.33
C LEU A 14 -7.04 14.06 4.86
N ASN A 15 -6.86 15.38 4.85
CA ASN A 15 -7.82 16.36 5.36
C ASN A 15 -8.29 16.06 6.80
N GLY A 16 -7.37 15.66 7.68
CA GLY A 16 -7.65 15.35 9.08
C GLY A 16 -8.30 13.98 9.31
N ARG A 17 -8.43 13.15 8.27
CA ARG A 17 -9.05 11.82 8.36
C ARG A 17 -8.06 10.75 7.93
N GLN A 18 -8.05 9.64 8.66
CA GLN A 18 -7.29 8.45 8.26
C GLN A 18 -7.89 7.83 6.99
N ARG A 19 -7.02 7.51 6.03
CA ARG A 19 -7.33 6.90 4.75
C ARG A 19 -6.25 5.89 4.37
N LEU A 20 -6.63 4.92 3.54
CA LEU A 20 -5.71 4.00 2.88
C LEU A 20 -5.47 4.52 1.47
N ARG A 21 -4.25 4.95 1.18
CA ARG A 21 -3.84 5.31 -0.18
C ARG A 21 -3.42 4.05 -0.91
N VAL A 22 -4.09 3.76 -2.02
CA VAL A 22 -3.71 2.71 -2.96
C VAL A 22 -2.94 3.34 -4.11
N SER A 23 -1.75 2.81 -4.39
CA SER A 23 -0.93 3.21 -5.54
C SER A 23 -0.34 1.99 -6.22
N ARG A 24 0.19 2.14 -7.44
CA ARG A 24 0.83 1.07 -8.19
C ARG A 24 2.13 1.52 -8.81
N MET A 25 3.18 0.72 -8.66
CA MET A 25 4.46 0.89 -9.34
C MET A 25 4.40 0.28 -10.74
N VAL A 26 4.62 1.10 -11.76
CA VAL A 26 4.69 0.68 -13.17
C VAL A 26 5.91 1.33 -13.82
N GLY A 27 6.85 0.52 -14.31
CA GLY A 27 8.07 1.03 -14.96
C GLY A 27 8.91 1.95 -14.07
N GLY A 28 8.98 1.66 -12.77
CA GLY A 28 9.72 2.48 -11.79
C GLY A 28 9.00 3.76 -11.36
N ARG A 29 7.77 4.01 -11.81
CA ARG A 29 6.96 5.17 -11.44
C ARG A 29 5.75 4.76 -10.61
N ARG A 30 5.41 5.58 -9.61
CA ARG A 30 4.23 5.39 -8.76
C ARG A 30 3.02 6.10 -9.37
N TYR A 31 1.92 5.37 -9.55
CA TYR A 31 0.64 5.88 -10.02
C TYR A 31 -0.39 5.80 -8.90
N PHE A 32 -1.09 6.90 -8.64
CA PHE A 32 -2.21 6.91 -7.70
C PHE A 32 -3.41 6.17 -8.28
N ILE A 33 -4.07 5.35 -7.45
CA ILE A 33 -5.26 4.60 -7.83
C ILE A 33 -6.48 5.11 -7.07
N ALA A 34 -6.44 5.11 -5.73
CA ALA A 34 -7.60 5.46 -4.92
C ALA A 34 -7.22 5.87 -3.48
N TYR A 35 -8.16 6.58 -2.85
CA TYR A 35 -8.22 6.73 -1.39
C TYR A 35 -9.39 5.90 -0.86
N CYS A 36 -9.08 4.92 -0.02
CA CYS A 36 -10.05 4.03 0.59
C CYS A 36 -10.18 4.34 2.09
N ARG A 37 -11.31 3.97 2.67
CA ARG A 37 -11.63 4.11 4.09
C ARG A 37 -11.57 2.78 4.83
N THR A 38 -11.80 1.69 4.12
CA THR A 38 -11.89 0.35 4.67
C THR A 38 -11.07 -0.63 3.83
N PRO A 39 -10.66 -1.79 4.40
CA PRO A 39 -10.05 -2.86 3.63
C PRO A 39 -10.96 -3.40 2.51
N ALA A 40 -12.28 -3.39 2.70
CA ALA A 40 -13.23 -3.81 1.67
C ALA A 40 -13.20 -2.90 0.44
N GLU A 41 -13.06 -1.57 0.64
CA GLU A 41 -12.86 -0.64 -0.48
C GLU A 41 -11.50 -0.87 -1.18
N VAL A 42 -10.47 -1.29 -0.43
CA VAL A 42 -9.16 -1.66 -1.01
C VAL A 42 -9.26 -2.94 -1.85
N ALA A 43 -10.03 -3.93 -1.40
CA ALA A 43 -10.25 -5.20 -2.10
C ALA A 43 -10.89 -5.04 -3.49
N ALA A 44 -11.52 -3.90 -3.77
CA ALA A 44 -12.02 -3.57 -5.10
C ALA A 44 -10.91 -3.21 -6.11
N HIS A 45 -9.69 -2.92 -5.63
CA HIS A 45 -8.56 -2.47 -6.45
C HIS A 45 -7.39 -3.46 -6.48
N VAL A 46 -7.20 -4.24 -5.42
CA VAL A 46 -6.09 -5.17 -5.27
C VAL A 46 -6.57 -6.43 -4.56
N ASP A 47 -6.01 -7.59 -4.93
CA ASP A 47 -6.18 -8.79 -4.12
C ASP A 47 -5.49 -8.59 -2.77
N LEU A 48 -6.25 -8.64 -1.68
CA LEU A 48 -5.70 -8.44 -0.35
C LEU A 48 -4.70 -9.53 0.03
N ALA A 49 -4.83 -10.75 -0.53
CA ALA A 49 -3.87 -11.82 -0.31
C ALA A 49 -2.49 -11.52 -0.91
N ASP A 50 -2.44 -10.67 -1.94
CA ASP A 50 -1.19 -10.22 -2.54
C ASP A 50 -0.49 -9.14 -1.71
N LEU A 51 -1.19 -8.47 -0.78
CA LEU A 51 -0.60 -7.41 0.05
C LEU A 51 0.19 -8.02 1.20
N VAL A 52 1.52 -7.97 1.07
CA VAL A 52 2.44 -8.34 2.14
C VAL A 52 3.10 -7.09 2.72
N GLU A 53 3.43 -7.13 4.01
CA GLU A 53 4.32 -6.14 4.59
C GLU A 53 5.74 -6.46 4.14
N VAL A 54 6.30 -5.65 3.23
CA VAL A 54 7.72 -5.70 2.93
C VAL A 54 8.44 -4.91 4.01
N THR A 55 8.94 -5.60 5.03
CA THR A 55 9.89 -5.03 5.97
C THR A 55 11.28 -5.09 5.33
N ASP A 56 11.93 -3.94 5.19
CA ASP A 56 13.29 -3.89 4.67
C ASP A 56 14.22 -4.60 5.67
N PHE A 57 14.87 -5.70 5.26
CA PHE A 57 15.72 -6.52 6.15
C PHE A 57 16.92 -5.71 6.71
N SER A 58 17.24 -4.56 6.10
CA SER A 58 18.24 -3.61 6.61
C SER A 58 17.88 -2.99 7.97
N ALA A 59 16.59 -2.97 8.34
CA ALA A 59 16.13 -2.50 9.64
C ALA A 59 16.49 -3.44 10.81
N TYR A 60 16.86 -4.70 10.53
CA TYR A 60 17.22 -5.70 11.55
C TYR A 60 18.73 -5.86 11.80
N ARG A 61 19.61 -5.10 11.12
CA ARG A 61 21.08 -5.20 11.30
C ARG A 61 21.65 -4.31 12.42
N ARG A 62 20.92 -4.18 13.53
CA ARG A 62 21.40 -3.58 14.80
C ARG A 62 20.72 -4.24 16.01
N LEU A 63 20.82 -5.55 16.12
CA LEU A 63 20.71 -6.28 17.39
C LEU A 63 21.93 -7.18 17.53
#